data_AF-A0A6H5FXK1-F1
#
_entry.id   AF-A0A6H5FXK1-F1
#
_cell.length_a   1.000
_cell.length_b   1.000
_cell.length_c   1.000
_cell.angle_alpha   90.00
_cell.angle_beta   90.00
_cell.angle_gamma   90.00
#
_symmetry.space_group_name_H-M   'P 1'
#
loop_
_entity.id
_entity.type
_entity.pdbx_description
1 polymer ?
#
loop_
_entity_poly.entity_id
_entity_poly.type
_entity_poly.pdbx_seq_one_letter_code
_entity_poly.pdbx_strand_id
1 'polypeptide(L)'
;MVIVQSINFHRFAVASKTLEAGDAFLVESPYVIGPKADSEFICLGCYKLLENPLALCKICGWPICSDECTQKPWHKENECKVFSAVRMKYKIEHVPGPQLQSITPLRFLMTIDRNRKRWATEVCSMEDHNLERRLNEAEWEREKTNVVFFLRERCRLSDRFTKDLIETVCGILEVNAYEVHVPGGPNLIRALYPKAAILSHSCVANTIHSISPHDLSLVLRTTVYVTQSDELYRNFTNCLLPTPLRRESLRKTHYFDCTCDRCEDPSELESHMNSLNCINCDSGALVPIEPLQDFNTTWKCYFCGKKIKGNDVEQLYEKVRLEIAEMERIESADEKLKEAEKLMKAYRLILHPNHAFNISLYLTLSQLYGRAKGYSLIDLPDVQLDRKIFCCQKVLETLSIVGPGYTRIRGTNSVKQWGV
;
A
#
# COMPACT_ATOMS: atom_id res chain seq x y z
N MET A 1 17.16 15.09 -5.20
CA MET A 1 16.84 15.02 -3.76
C MET A 1 18.11 14.89 -2.95
N VAL A 2 18.13 15.40 -1.72
CA VAL A 2 19.22 15.23 -0.74
C VAL A 2 18.67 14.45 0.46
N ILE A 3 19.48 13.53 0.99
CA ILE A 3 19.14 12.79 2.21
C ILE A 3 19.66 13.58 3.40
N VAL A 4 18.79 13.88 4.35
CA VAL A 4 19.09 14.59 5.58
C VAL A 4 18.89 13.64 6.76
N GLN A 5 19.74 13.75 7.78
CA GLN A 5 19.60 13.01 9.03
C GLN A 5 19.15 13.98 10.13
N SER A 6 18.08 13.61 10.84
CA SER A 6 17.55 14.38 11.96
C SER A 6 18.41 14.20 13.21
N ILE A 7 18.15 15.04 14.22
CA ILE A 7 18.78 14.96 15.55
C ILE A 7 18.51 13.60 16.22
N ASN A 8 17.37 12.98 15.93
CA ASN A 8 16.99 11.66 16.45
C ASN A 8 17.42 10.51 15.51
N PHE A 9 18.41 10.75 14.63
CA PHE A 9 18.96 9.80 13.66
C PHE A 9 18.00 9.29 12.58
N HIS A 10 16.74 9.75 12.55
CA HIS A 10 15.80 9.50 11.44
C HIS A 10 16.32 10.11 10.14
N ARG A 11 16.17 9.40 9.02
CA ARG A 11 16.60 9.88 7.70
C ARG A 11 15.39 10.24 6.86
N PHE A 12 15.44 11.39 6.21
CA PHE A 12 14.38 11.87 5.33
C PHE A 12 14.97 12.53 4.08
N ALA A 13 14.13 12.72 3.06
CA ALA A 13 14.56 13.30 1.79
C ALA A 13 14.00 14.71 1.63
N VAL A 14 14.84 15.65 1.20
CA VAL A 14 14.44 17.01 0.82
C VAL A 14 14.70 17.29 -0.66
N ALA A 15 13.95 18.22 -1.22
CA ALA A 15 14.15 18.69 -2.59
C ALA A 15 15.50 19.41 -2.71
N SER A 16 16.34 18.97 -3.66
CA SER A 16 17.67 19.57 -3.89
C SER A 16 17.63 20.88 -4.68
N LYS A 17 16.48 21.17 -5.27
CA LYS A 17 16.13 22.36 -6.05
C LYS A 17 14.60 22.45 -6.06
N THR A 18 14.06 23.58 -6.49
CA THR A 18 12.62 23.70 -6.79
C THR A 18 12.22 22.68 -7.87
N LEU A 19 11.04 22.08 -7.70
CA LEU A 19 10.45 21.08 -8.59
C LEU A 19 9.01 21.48 -8.92
N GLU A 20 8.67 21.43 -10.19
CA GLU A 20 7.30 21.65 -10.65
C GLU A 20 6.45 20.39 -10.43
N ALA A 21 5.12 20.53 -10.48
CA ALA A 21 4.24 19.37 -10.44
C ALA A 21 4.53 18.44 -11.63
N GLY A 22 4.75 17.15 -11.37
CA GLY A 22 4.99 16.12 -12.39
C GLY A 22 6.47 15.86 -12.69
N ASP A 23 7.39 16.64 -12.14
CA ASP A 23 8.83 16.47 -12.34
C ASP A 23 9.29 15.11 -11.82
N ALA A 24 9.95 14.33 -12.69
CA ALA A 24 10.63 13.10 -12.28
C ALA A 24 11.98 13.46 -11.66
N PHE A 25 12.15 13.19 -10.36
CA PHE A 25 13.35 13.56 -9.61
C PHE A 25 14.19 12.37 -9.15
N LEU A 26 13.66 11.15 -9.25
CA LEU A 26 14.39 9.91 -8.98
C LEU A 26 13.94 8.81 -9.94
N VAL A 27 14.92 8.12 -10.52
CA VAL A 27 14.74 6.83 -11.20
C VAL A 27 15.68 5.84 -10.51
N GLU A 28 15.15 4.70 -10.07
CA GLU A 28 15.90 3.72 -9.31
C GLU A 28 15.56 2.29 -9.75
N SER A 29 16.59 1.52 -10.11
CA SER A 29 16.45 0.08 -10.34
C SER A 29 16.42 -0.67 -9.00
N PRO A 30 15.67 -1.78 -8.90
CA PRO A 30 15.47 -2.46 -7.63
C PRO A 30 16.78 -3.03 -7.08
N TYR A 31 16.93 -2.99 -5.76
CA TYR A 31 18.00 -3.67 -5.04
C TYR A 31 17.76 -5.18 -5.00
N VAL A 32 16.54 -5.59 -4.68
CA VAL A 32 16.10 -6.98 -4.69
C VAL A 32 14.64 -7.04 -5.12
N ILE A 33 14.27 -8.14 -5.78
CA ILE A 33 12.90 -8.43 -6.21
C ILE A 33 12.54 -9.88 -5.91
N GLY A 34 11.28 -10.14 -5.61
CA GLY A 34 10.78 -11.50 -5.47
C GLY A 34 9.38 -11.58 -4.85
N PRO A 35 8.88 -12.81 -4.62
CA PRO A 35 7.55 -13.02 -4.04
C PRO A 35 7.41 -12.38 -2.65
N LYS A 36 6.17 -12.04 -2.32
CA LYS A 36 5.71 -11.75 -0.96
C LYS A 36 5.54 -13.04 -0.16
N ALA A 37 5.31 -12.92 1.15
CA ALA A 37 5.17 -14.08 2.03
C ALA A 37 3.91 -14.93 1.75
N ASP A 38 2.90 -14.30 1.17
CA ASP A 38 1.58 -14.86 0.85
C ASP A 38 1.37 -14.99 -0.67
N SER A 39 2.45 -15.00 -1.46
CA SER A 39 2.34 -15.10 -2.91
C SER A 39 1.80 -16.45 -3.37
N GLU A 40 0.95 -16.38 -4.38
CA GLU A 40 0.51 -17.53 -5.19
C GLU A 40 1.68 -18.27 -5.84
N PHE A 41 1.39 -19.43 -6.44
CA PHE A 41 2.36 -20.13 -7.28
C PHE A 41 2.75 -19.27 -8.48
N ILE A 42 3.93 -18.67 -8.41
CA ILE A 42 4.45 -17.83 -9.48
C ILE A 42 5.78 -18.35 -10.02
N CYS A 43 6.03 -18.06 -11.29
CA CYS A 43 7.33 -18.28 -11.88
C CYS A 43 8.37 -17.37 -11.21
N LEU A 44 9.45 -17.93 -10.66
CA LEU A 44 10.52 -17.14 -10.05
C LEU A 44 11.32 -16.31 -11.08
N GLY A 45 11.11 -16.55 -12.37
CA GLY A 45 11.68 -15.81 -13.50
C GLY A 45 10.82 -14.63 -13.92
N CYS A 46 9.57 -14.85 -14.35
CA CYS A 46 8.71 -13.78 -14.87
C CYS A 46 7.58 -13.33 -13.94
N TYR A 47 7.41 -13.98 -12.78
CA TYR A 47 6.39 -13.71 -11.76
C TYR A 47 4.93 -13.87 -12.20
N LYS A 48 4.69 -14.43 -13.39
CA LYS A 48 3.35 -14.86 -13.81
C LYS A 48 2.89 -16.06 -12.99
N LEU A 49 1.57 -16.18 -12.81
CA LEU A 49 0.92 -17.35 -12.23
C LEU A 49 1.37 -18.62 -12.96
N LEU A 50 1.56 -19.68 -12.18
CA LEU A 50 1.78 -21.03 -12.67
C LEU A 50 0.54 -21.86 -12.40
N GLU A 51 0.14 -22.60 -13.42
CA GLU A 51 -0.92 -23.59 -13.30
C GLU A 51 -0.34 -24.93 -12.82
N ASN A 52 -1.21 -25.77 -12.26
CA ASN A 52 -0.86 -27.14 -11.93
C ASN A 52 -0.94 -28.04 -13.17
N PRO A 53 0.01 -28.98 -13.37
CA PRO A 53 1.17 -29.24 -12.54
C PRO A 53 2.27 -28.16 -12.70
N LEU A 54 2.90 -27.79 -11.59
CA LEU A 54 3.91 -26.72 -11.58
C LEU A 54 5.10 -27.05 -12.48
N ALA A 55 5.39 -26.15 -13.42
CA ALA A 55 6.64 -26.16 -14.17
C ALA A 55 7.82 -25.82 -13.23
N LEU A 56 8.86 -26.67 -13.22
CA LEU A 56 10.02 -26.53 -12.35
C LEU A 56 11.31 -26.33 -13.15
N CYS A 57 12.22 -25.53 -12.61
CA CYS A 57 13.56 -25.37 -13.13
C CYS A 57 14.30 -26.70 -13.14
N LYS A 58 14.85 -27.11 -14.30
CA LYS A 58 15.62 -28.35 -14.45
C LYS A 58 16.90 -28.38 -13.61
N ILE A 59 17.42 -27.21 -13.21
CA ILE A 59 18.65 -27.08 -12.41
C ILE A 59 18.32 -27.22 -10.92
N CYS A 60 17.61 -26.24 -10.35
CA CYS A 60 17.34 -26.20 -8.91
C CYS A 60 16.08 -26.97 -8.50
N GLY A 61 15.11 -27.19 -9.38
CA GLY A 61 13.83 -27.84 -9.07
C GLY A 61 12.80 -26.93 -8.40
N TRP A 62 12.87 -25.62 -8.65
CA TRP A 62 11.92 -24.61 -8.11
C TRP A 62 11.08 -23.97 -9.21
N PRO A 63 9.92 -23.35 -8.89
CA PRO A 63 8.92 -22.95 -9.88
C PRO A 63 9.44 -21.99 -10.96
N ILE A 64 9.47 -22.45 -12.22
CA ILE A 64 9.92 -21.71 -13.42
C ILE A 64 9.13 -22.19 -14.65
N CYS A 65 8.52 -21.27 -15.41
CA CYS A 65 7.67 -21.63 -16.55
C CYS A 65 8.43 -21.99 -17.84
N SER A 66 9.69 -21.55 -18.00
CA SER A 66 10.42 -21.74 -19.27
C SER A 66 11.94 -21.75 -19.10
N ASP A 67 12.64 -22.28 -20.09
CA ASP A 67 14.11 -22.23 -20.14
C ASP A 67 14.61 -20.78 -20.24
N GLU A 68 13.87 -19.87 -20.88
CA GLU A 68 14.17 -18.42 -20.86
C GLU A 68 14.07 -17.85 -19.43
N CYS A 69 13.02 -18.19 -18.69
CA CYS A 69 12.85 -17.78 -17.30
C CYS A 69 13.95 -18.36 -16.38
N THR A 70 14.49 -19.54 -16.72
CA THR A 70 15.65 -20.11 -16.03
C THR A 70 16.90 -19.25 -16.18
N GLN A 71 17.01 -18.49 -17.28
CA GLN A 71 18.15 -17.59 -17.52
C GLN A 71 18.02 -16.21 -16.88
N LYS A 72 16.86 -15.86 -16.28
CA LYS A 72 16.69 -14.53 -15.67
C LYS A 72 17.71 -14.34 -14.53
N PRO A 73 18.49 -13.24 -14.51
CA PRO A 73 19.59 -13.06 -13.56
C PRO A 73 19.17 -13.18 -12.10
N TRP A 74 18.01 -12.62 -11.74
CA TRP A 74 17.51 -12.67 -10.36
C TRP A 74 17.18 -14.08 -9.88
N HIS A 75 16.95 -15.05 -10.77
CA HIS A 75 16.81 -16.46 -10.41
C HIS A 75 18.16 -17.19 -10.51
N LYS A 76 18.77 -17.14 -11.70
CA LYS A 76 19.98 -17.89 -12.05
C LYS A 76 21.16 -17.58 -11.14
N GLU A 77 21.32 -16.32 -10.75
CA GLU A 77 22.49 -15.87 -9.98
C GLU A 77 22.28 -15.90 -8.47
N ASN A 78 21.04 -16.12 -8.01
CA ASN A 78 20.66 -16.12 -6.60
C ASN A 78 20.25 -17.52 -6.14
N GLU A 79 18.95 -17.73 -5.89
CA GLU A 79 18.43 -18.91 -5.23
C GLU A 79 18.69 -20.20 -6.01
N CYS A 80 18.76 -20.13 -7.35
CA CYS A 80 18.98 -21.31 -8.18
C CYS A 80 20.33 -21.97 -7.87
N LYS A 81 21.40 -21.17 -7.72
CA LYS A 81 22.74 -21.66 -7.35
C LYS A 81 22.74 -22.29 -5.97
N VAL A 82 22.15 -21.61 -4.99
CA VAL A 82 22.07 -22.09 -3.60
C VAL A 82 21.33 -23.42 -3.53
N PHE A 83 20.12 -23.48 -4.08
CA PHE A 83 19.28 -24.67 -4.02
C PHE A 83 19.88 -25.84 -4.79
N SER A 84 20.46 -25.59 -5.97
CA SER A 84 21.13 -26.66 -6.74
C SER A 84 22.33 -27.26 -6.01
N ALA A 85 23.15 -26.43 -5.34
CA ALA A 85 24.35 -26.86 -4.62
C ALA A 85 24.05 -27.82 -3.46
N VAL A 86 22.94 -27.59 -2.75
CA VAL A 86 22.53 -28.44 -1.61
C VAL A 86 21.41 -29.42 -1.97
N ARG A 87 21.06 -29.52 -3.27
CA ARG A 87 19.96 -30.34 -3.80
C ARG A 87 18.60 -30.07 -3.11
N MET A 88 18.36 -28.82 -2.72
CA MET A 88 17.07 -28.40 -2.15
C MET A 88 16.01 -28.29 -3.24
N LYS A 89 15.09 -29.25 -3.29
CA LYS A 89 13.98 -29.27 -4.25
C LYS A 89 12.73 -28.65 -3.65
N TYR A 90 11.94 -27.99 -4.48
CA TYR A 90 10.63 -27.52 -4.10
C TYR A 90 9.74 -28.72 -3.76
N LYS A 91 9.14 -28.72 -2.57
CA LYS A 91 8.09 -29.68 -2.23
C LYS A 91 6.78 -29.15 -2.80
N ILE A 92 6.26 -29.83 -3.81
CA ILE A 92 4.96 -29.48 -4.40
C ILE A 92 3.89 -29.77 -3.35
N GLU A 93 3.19 -28.71 -2.97
CA GLU A 93 2.03 -28.75 -2.07
C GLU A 93 0.81 -28.27 -2.86
N HIS A 94 -0.41 -28.57 -2.39
CA HIS A 94 -1.64 -28.12 -3.06
C HIS A 94 -1.86 -26.61 -2.98
N VAL A 95 -1.26 -25.97 -1.98
CA VAL A 95 -1.32 -24.52 -1.75
C VAL A 95 0.09 -23.94 -1.76
N PRO A 96 0.26 -22.66 -2.13
CA PRO A 96 1.54 -21.98 -2.02
C PRO A 96 2.08 -22.11 -0.60
N GLY A 97 3.21 -22.80 -0.48
CA GLY A 97 3.78 -23.16 0.82
C GLY A 97 4.72 -22.07 1.36
N PRO A 98 5.10 -22.18 2.65
CA PRO A 98 6.06 -21.27 3.28
C PRO A 98 7.43 -21.22 2.58
N GLN A 99 7.72 -22.21 1.74
CA GLN A 99 8.94 -22.29 0.94
C GLN A 99 9.17 -21.04 0.08
N LEU A 100 8.12 -20.44 -0.50
CA LEU A 100 8.25 -19.23 -1.32
C LEU A 100 8.59 -17.98 -0.51
N GLN A 101 8.28 -17.96 0.80
CA GLN A 101 8.59 -16.84 1.71
C GLN A 101 10.10 -16.58 1.80
N SER A 102 10.90 -17.63 1.68
CA SER A 102 12.35 -17.59 1.79
C SER A 102 13.06 -17.03 0.56
N ILE A 103 12.39 -16.94 -0.60
CA ILE A 103 13.03 -16.56 -1.87
C ILE A 103 13.57 -15.14 -1.83
N THR A 104 12.75 -14.16 -1.45
CA THR A 104 13.15 -12.75 -1.45
C THR A 104 14.23 -12.47 -0.40
N PRO A 105 14.12 -12.95 0.85
CA PRO A 105 15.21 -12.87 1.83
C PRO A 105 16.50 -13.52 1.33
N LEU A 106 16.43 -14.70 0.70
CA LEU A 106 17.62 -15.34 0.13
C LEU A 106 18.27 -14.50 -0.98
N ARG A 107 17.48 -13.97 -1.92
CA ARG A 107 17.97 -13.08 -2.98
C ARG A 107 18.60 -11.82 -2.40
N PHE A 108 18.05 -11.29 -1.31
CA PHE A 108 18.62 -10.13 -0.62
C PHE A 108 20.00 -10.51 -0.05
N LEU A 109 20.10 -11.59 0.73
CA LEU A 109 21.37 -12.05 1.30
C LEU A 109 22.43 -12.33 0.23
N MET A 110 22.05 -12.95 -0.89
CA MET A 110 22.95 -13.16 -2.04
C MET A 110 23.39 -11.84 -2.69
N THR A 111 22.55 -10.81 -2.66
CA THR A 111 22.89 -9.48 -3.18
C THR A 111 23.85 -8.76 -2.24
N ILE A 112 23.69 -8.91 -0.92
CA ILE A 112 24.66 -8.41 0.07
C ILE A 112 26.05 -9.03 -0.19
N ASP A 113 26.12 -10.35 -0.39
CA ASP A 113 27.38 -11.05 -0.67
C ASP A 113 28.06 -10.55 -1.94
N ARG A 114 27.29 -10.34 -3.01
CA ARG A 114 27.83 -9.88 -4.30
C ARG A 114 28.25 -8.42 -4.28
N ASN A 115 27.63 -7.58 -3.44
CA ASN A 115 27.93 -6.15 -3.38
C ASN A 115 27.83 -5.59 -1.95
N ARG A 116 28.83 -5.94 -1.14
CA ARG A 116 28.96 -5.47 0.26
C ARG A 116 29.04 -3.94 0.37
N LYS A 117 29.63 -3.27 -0.62
CA LYS A 117 29.69 -1.80 -0.67
C LYS A 117 28.30 -1.19 -0.78
N ARG A 118 27.46 -1.67 -1.70
CA ARG A 118 26.08 -1.17 -1.87
C ARG A 118 25.24 -1.43 -0.63
N TRP A 119 25.37 -2.60 0.00
CA TRP A 119 24.76 -2.86 1.31
C TRP A 119 25.15 -1.80 2.35
N ALA A 120 26.46 -1.56 2.52
CA ALA A 120 26.97 -0.64 3.52
C ALA A 120 26.58 0.83 3.28
N THR A 121 26.38 1.25 2.02
CA THR A 121 26.07 2.64 1.69
C THR A 121 24.58 2.94 1.54
N GLU A 122 23.79 1.97 1.09
CA GLU A 122 22.39 2.22 0.72
C GLU A 122 21.39 1.55 1.68
N VAL A 123 21.74 0.43 2.31
CA VAL A 123 20.74 -0.50 2.88
C VAL A 123 20.93 -0.82 4.36
N CYS A 124 22.17 -0.93 4.86
CA CYS A 124 22.42 -1.46 6.21
C CYS A 124 21.86 -0.61 7.35
N SER A 125 21.49 0.65 7.07
CA SER A 125 20.88 1.58 8.03
C SER A 125 19.37 1.75 7.82
N MET A 126 18.75 0.97 6.94
CA MET A 126 17.30 0.97 6.75
C MET A 126 16.63 0.37 7.98
N GLU A 127 15.48 0.94 8.36
CA GLU A 127 14.73 0.51 9.53
C GLU A 127 14.17 -0.90 9.32
N ASP A 128 14.28 -1.75 10.34
CA ASP A 128 13.81 -3.13 10.32
C ASP A 128 12.68 -3.40 11.34
N HIS A 129 12.48 -2.49 12.30
CA HIS A 129 11.47 -2.60 13.35
C HIS A 129 11.45 -3.96 14.07
N ASN A 130 12.59 -4.64 14.19
CA ASN A 130 12.65 -5.96 14.80
C ASN A 130 12.21 -5.96 16.26
N LEU A 131 12.37 -4.84 16.98
CA LEU A 131 11.88 -4.70 18.35
C LEU A 131 10.35 -4.79 18.41
N GLU A 132 9.66 -4.08 17.51
CA GLU A 132 8.21 -4.09 17.42
C GLU A 132 7.67 -5.38 16.77
N ARG A 133 8.34 -5.88 15.72
CA ARG A 133 8.00 -7.16 15.05
C ARG A 133 8.01 -8.34 16.02
N ARG A 134 8.94 -8.36 16.97
CA ARG A 134 9.06 -9.39 18.03
C ARG A 134 7.85 -9.43 18.97
N LEU A 135 7.08 -8.35 19.10
CA LEU A 135 5.88 -8.31 19.93
C LEU A 135 4.72 -9.12 19.34
N ASN A 136 4.73 -9.36 18.02
CA ASN A 136 3.80 -10.28 17.37
C ASN A 136 4.40 -11.69 17.34
N GLU A 137 4.30 -12.40 18.47
CA GLU A 137 4.93 -13.72 18.66
C GLU A 137 4.55 -14.73 17.56
N ALA A 138 3.28 -14.76 17.15
CA ALA A 138 2.79 -15.70 16.15
C ALA A 138 3.41 -15.47 14.76
N GLU A 139 3.55 -14.20 14.36
CA GLU A 139 4.22 -13.84 13.10
C GLU A 139 5.72 -14.13 13.17
N TRP A 140 6.34 -13.74 14.28
CA TRP A 140 7.77 -13.87 14.51
C TRP A 140 8.25 -15.32 14.51
N GLU A 141 7.52 -16.23 15.17
CA GLU A 141 7.84 -17.66 15.17
C GLU A 141 7.63 -18.31 13.79
N ARG A 142 6.64 -17.83 13.03
CA ARG A 142 6.42 -18.28 11.66
C ARG A 142 7.59 -17.89 10.76
N GLU A 143 8.07 -16.65 10.83
CA GLU A 143 9.24 -16.20 10.08
C GLU A 143 10.51 -16.96 10.48
N LYS A 144 10.74 -17.18 11.77
CA LYS A 144 11.88 -17.99 12.26
C LYS A 144 11.88 -19.38 11.64
N THR A 145 10.73 -20.02 11.57
CA THR A 145 10.61 -21.38 11.03
C THR A 145 10.74 -21.38 9.50
N ASN A 146 9.99 -20.54 8.82
CA ASN A 146 9.84 -20.57 7.37
C ASN A 146 11.02 -19.95 6.62
N VAL A 147 11.70 -18.99 7.23
CA VAL A 147 12.81 -18.26 6.61
C VAL A 147 14.11 -18.55 7.32
N VAL A 148 14.24 -18.20 8.61
CA VAL A 148 15.55 -18.25 9.30
C VAL A 148 16.08 -19.68 9.37
N PHE A 149 15.30 -20.61 9.92
CA PHE A 149 15.67 -22.02 10.04
C PHE A 149 15.83 -22.67 8.66
N PHE A 150 14.92 -22.38 7.73
CA PHE A 150 15.01 -22.92 6.38
C PHE A 150 16.32 -22.49 5.68
N LEU A 151 16.69 -21.21 5.75
CA LEU A 151 17.89 -20.72 5.08
C LEU A 151 19.18 -21.20 5.78
N ARG A 152 19.24 -21.16 7.11
CA ARG A 152 20.45 -21.57 7.85
C ARG A 152 20.65 -23.08 7.82
N GLU A 153 19.63 -23.85 8.17
CA GLU A 153 19.75 -25.28 8.40
C GLU A 153 19.47 -26.10 7.13
N ARG A 154 18.37 -25.83 6.43
CA ARG A 154 17.99 -26.60 5.23
C ARG A 154 18.81 -26.21 4.02
N CYS A 155 19.09 -24.91 3.84
CA CYS A 155 19.93 -24.42 2.74
C CYS A 155 21.42 -24.36 3.09
N ARG A 156 21.81 -24.76 4.31
CA ARG A 156 23.21 -24.82 4.79
C ARG A 156 23.95 -23.48 4.66
N LEU A 157 23.30 -22.40 5.06
CA LEU A 157 23.87 -21.05 5.04
C LEU A 157 24.24 -20.54 6.45
N SER A 158 24.24 -21.40 7.46
CA SER A 158 24.57 -21.07 8.85
C SER A 158 25.94 -20.41 9.03
N ASP A 159 26.94 -20.82 8.25
CA ASP A 159 28.32 -20.29 8.27
C ASP A 159 28.45 -18.96 7.50
N ARG A 160 27.47 -18.63 6.65
CA ARG A 160 27.50 -17.44 5.78
C ARG A 160 26.67 -16.29 6.36
N PHE A 161 25.53 -16.61 6.98
CA PHE A 161 24.62 -15.61 7.51
C PHE A 161 24.19 -15.95 8.94
N THR A 162 24.33 -14.96 9.81
CA THR A 162 23.83 -15.02 11.18
C THR A 162 22.31 -15.00 11.19
N LYS A 163 21.71 -15.51 12.26
CA LYS A 163 20.26 -15.39 12.49
C LYS A 163 19.82 -13.92 12.46
N ASP A 164 20.51 -13.06 13.19
CA ASP A 164 20.16 -11.64 13.31
C ASP A 164 20.18 -10.92 11.96
N LEU A 165 21.14 -11.23 11.08
CA LEU A 165 21.18 -10.64 9.74
C LEU A 165 19.97 -11.05 8.89
N ILE A 166 19.52 -12.30 9.00
CA ILE A 166 18.33 -12.77 8.27
C ILE A 166 17.07 -12.08 8.82
N GLU A 167 16.95 -11.95 10.15
CA GLU A 167 15.86 -11.21 10.80
C GLU A 167 15.83 -9.74 10.35
N THR A 168 16.96 -9.04 10.35
CA THR A 168 17.09 -7.67 9.81
C THR A 168 16.71 -7.58 8.34
N VAL A 169 17.14 -8.52 7.49
CA VAL A 169 16.75 -8.53 6.07
C VAL A 169 15.24 -8.68 5.90
N CYS A 170 14.60 -9.52 6.72
CA CYS A 170 13.16 -9.67 6.70
C CYS A 170 12.44 -8.39 7.14
N GLY A 171 12.88 -7.75 8.22
CA GLY A 171 12.30 -6.49 8.70
C GLY A 171 12.46 -5.35 7.69
N ILE A 172 13.64 -5.21 7.07
CA ILE A 172 13.84 -4.23 6.00
C ILE A 172 12.86 -4.46 4.85
N LEU A 173 12.64 -5.72 4.44
CA LEU A 173 11.69 -6.04 3.38
C LEU A 173 10.24 -5.76 3.76
N GLU A 174 9.87 -5.94 5.03
CA GLU A 174 8.52 -5.70 5.52
C GLU A 174 8.19 -4.19 5.54
N VAL A 175 9.12 -3.39 6.04
CA VAL A 175 8.90 -1.96 6.28
C VAL A 175 9.12 -1.11 5.02
N ASN A 176 10.10 -1.48 4.19
CA ASN A 176 10.63 -0.59 3.14
C ASN A 176 10.36 -1.06 1.71
N ALA A 177 9.88 -2.29 1.50
CA ALA A 177 9.65 -2.78 0.15
C ALA A 177 8.39 -2.17 -0.47
N TYR A 178 8.43 -2.00 -1.78
CA TYR A 178 7.32 -1.55 -2.59
C TYR A 178 6.61 -2.76 -3.21
N GLU A 179 5.29 -2.69 -3.25
CA GLU A 179 4.48 -3.65 -3.99
C GLU A 179 4.58 -3.36 -5.50
N VAL A 180 4.85 -4.41 -6.28
CA VAL A 180 4.99 -4.30 -7.73
C VAL A 180 3.97 -5.17 -8.42
N HIS A 181 3.20 -4.55 -9.32
CA HIS A 181 2.26 -5.25 -10.18
C HIS A 181 3.01 -5.85 -11.36
N VAL A 182 2.83 -7.15 -11.58
CA VAL A 182 3.46 -7.86 -12.69
C VAL A 182 2.50 -7.88 -13.89
N PRO A 183 2.95 -7.51 -15.11
CA PRO A 183 2.11 -7.59 -16.30
C PRO A 183 1.60 -9.01 -16.57
N GLY A 184 0.29 -9.14 -16.78
CA GLY A 184 -0.35 -10.41 -17.18
C GLY A 184 -0.78 -11.32 -16.03
N GLY A 185 -0.94 -10.79 -14.81
CA GLY A 185 -1.59 -11.50 -13.71
C GLY A 185 -2.03 -10.57 -12.57
N PRO A 186 -2.89 -11.03 -11.64
CA PRO A 186 -3.32 -10.24 -10.48
C PRO A 186 -2.26 -10.14 -9.38
N ASN A 187 -1.14 -10.86 -9.52
CA ASN A 187 -0.19 -11.03 -8.44
C ASN A 187 0.70 -9.81 -8.21
N LEU A 188 0.95 -9.57 -6.93
CA LEU A 188 1.89 -8.57 -6.45
C LEU A 188 3.16 -9.26 -5.98
N ILE A 189 4.29 -8.75 -6.44
CA ILE A 189 5.61 -9.08 -5.86
C ILE A 189 6.06 -7.92 -4.98
N ARG A 190 7.20 -8.08 -4.31
CA ARG A 190 7.86 -7.00 -3.57
C ARG A 190 9.22 -6.67 -4.18
N ALA A 191 9.58 -5.40 -4.12
CA ALA A 191 10.87 -4.90 -4.58
C ALA A 191 11.39 -3.81 -3.63
N LEU A 192 12.68 -3.87 -3.31
CA LEU A 192 13.33 -2.86 -2.47
C LEU A 192 14.00 -1.79 -3.33
N TYR A 193 13.72 -0.52 -3.05
CA TYR A 193 14.32 0.64 -3.71
C TYR A 193 14.92 1.55 -2.62
N PRO A 194 16.19 1.34 -2.24
CA PRO A 194 16.77 1.95 -1.05
C PRO A 194 16.68 3.48 -1.02
N LYS A 195 16.87 4.17 -2.14
CA LYS A 195 16.78 5.64 -2.19
C LYS A 195 15.33 6.10 -2.10
N ALA A 196 14.42 5.44 -2.81
CA ALA A 196 12.99 5.77 -2.76
C ALA A 196 12.37 5.48 -1.39
N ALA A 197 12.87 4.50 -0.64
CA ALA A 197 12.38 4.15 0.69
C ALA A 197 12.70 5.19 1.78
N ILE A 198 13.53 6.20 1.49
CA ILE A 198 13.91 7.26 2.44
C ILE A 198 12.80 8.30 2.65
N LEU A 199 11.86 8.43 1.70
CA LEU A 199 10.79 9.42 1.82
C LEU A 199 9.92 9.09 3.04
N SER A 200 9.76 10.07 3.93
CA SER A 200 8.88 9.98 5.09
C SER A 200 7.40 9.90 4.67
N HIS A 201 6.56 9.46 5.60
CA HIS A 201 5.12 9.49 5.42
C HIS A 201 4.55 10.91 5.58
N SER A 202 3.58 11.25 4.72
CA SER A 202 2.55 12.25 5.04
C SER A 202 1.20 11.77 4.50
N CYS A 203 0.11 12.05 5.24
CA CYS A 203 -1.24 11.76 4.77
C CYS A 203 -1.64 12.64 3.57
N VAL A 204 -0.94 13.77 3.36
CA VAL A 204 -1.05 14.65 2.19
C VAL A 204 0.33 14.71 1.52
N ALA A 205 0.64 13.67 0.76
CA ALA A 205 1.95 13.52 0.13
C ALA A 205 2.12 14.44 -1.09
N ASN A 206 3.34 14.95 -1.28
CA ASN A 206 3.75 15.76 -2.42
C ASN A 206 4.49 14.95 -3.51
N THR A 207 4.57 13.62 -3.37
CA THR A 207 5.16 12.72 -4.36
C THR A 207 4.30 11.50 -4.65
N ILE A 208 4.54 10.90 -5.82
CA ILE A 208 3.95 9.63 -6.24
C ILE A 208 5.01 8.77 -6.93
N HIS A 209 4.86 7.45 -6.86
CA HIS A 209 5.73 6.51 -7.56
C HIS A 209 5.00 5.80 -8.70
N SER A 210 5.77 5.40 -9.71
CA SER A 210 5.34 4.48 -10.76
C SER A 210 6.45 3.47 -10.99
N ILE A 211 6.11 2.20 -11.25
CA ILE A 211 7.10 1.16 -11.53
C ILE A 211 6.92 0.71 -12.97
N SER A 212 8.01 0.74 -13.73
CA SER A 212 8.05 0.33 -15.13
C SER A 212 7.82 -1.18 -15.25
N PRO A 213 6.87 -1.64 -16.09
CA PRO A 213 6.63 -3.07 -16.29
C PRO A 213 7.75 -3.78 -17.06
N HIS A 214 8.66 -3.04 -17.69
CA HIS A 214 9.69 -3.59 -18.57
C HIS A 214 10.95 -4.02 -17.80
N ASP A 215 11.43 -3.15 -16.93
CA ASP A 215 12.70 -3.30 -16.20
C ASP A 215 12.52 -3.21 -14.68
N LEU A 216 11.28 -3.00 -14.20
CA LEU A 216 10.93 -2.82 -12.80
C LEU A 216 11.63 -1.60 -12.17
N SER A 217 12.08 -0.63 -12.96
CA SER A 217 12.62 0.61 -12.40
C SER A 217 11.49 1.46 -11.80
N LEU A 218 11.71 1.96 -10.58
CA LEU A 218 10.82 2.88 -9.90
C LEU A 218 11.15 4.31 -10.32
N VAL A 219 10.11 5.11 -10.59
CA VAL A 219 10.23 6.55 -10.86
C VAL A 219 9.40 7.30 -9.82
N LEU A 220 10.03 8.24 -9.11
CA LEU A 220 9.33 9.21 -8.25
C LEU A 220 9.10 10.51 -8.99
N ARG A 221 7.88 11.02 -8.85
CA ARG A 221 7.46 12.33 -9.37
C ARG A 221 6.84 13.16 -8.26
N THR A 222 7.03 14.47 -8.33
CA THR A 222 6.26 15.42 -7.53
C THR A 222 4.82 15.46 -8.02
N THR A 223 3.87 15.58 -7.11
CA THR A 223 2.43 15.73 -7.44
C THR A 223 2.03 17.20 -7.46
N VAL A 224 2.71 18.04 -6.69
CA VAL A 224 2.50 19.48 -6.54
C VAL A 224 3.82 20.22 -6.74
N TYR A 225 3.79 21.55 -6.77
CA TYR A 225 5.00 22.37 -6.69
C TYR A 225 5.71 22.14 -5.35
N VAL A 226 7.03 21.99 -5.38
CA VAL A 226 7.87 21.76 -4.19
C VAL A 226 9.05 22.73 -4.23
N THR A 227 9.25 23.50 -3.16
CA THR A 227 10.35 24.45 -3.06
C THR A 227 11.64 23.70 -2.74
N GLN A 228 12.80 24.26 -3.12
CA GLN A 228 14.08 23.76 -2.64
C GLN A 228 14.09 23.65 -1.11
N SER A 229 14.64 22.55 -0.59
CA SER A 229 14.73 22.19 0.82
C SER A 229 13.43 21.75 1.49
N ASP A 230 12.28 21.81 0.82
CA ASP A 230 11.05 21.17 1.32
C ASP A 230 11.24 19.66 1.42
N GLU A 231 10.67 19.04 2.45
CA GLU A 231 10.66 17.58 2.59
C GLU A 231 9.78 16.93 1.52
N LEU A 232 10.26 15.80 1.01
CA LEU A 232 9.56 14.97 0.04
C LEU A 232 8.86 13.84 0.79
N TYR A 233 7.54 13.85 0.72
CA TYR A 233 6.69 12.89 1.40
C TYR A 233 6.06 11.92 0.43
N ARG A 234 5.91 10.67 0.88
CA ARG A 234 5.09 9.64 0.23
C ARG A 234 3.90 9.31 1.13
N ASN A 235 2.77 8.93 0.53
CA ASN A 235 1.69 8.32 1.28
C ASN A 235 1.91 6.80 1.37
N PHE A 236 1.94 6.26 2.59
CA PHE A 236 2.17 4.84 2.87
C PHE A 236 0.85 4.06 2.99
N THR A 237 -0.26 4.77 3.16
CA THR A 237 -1.61 4.20 3.31
C THR A 237 -2.53 4.76 2.22
N ASN A 238 -3.82 4.49 2.32
CA ASN A 238 -4.82 5.06 1.44
C ASN A 238 -5.24 6.46 1.92
N CYS A 239 -5.04 7.47 1.08
CA CYS A 239 -5.45 8.86 1.37
C CYS A 239 -6.96 9.02 1.61
N LEU A 240 -7.79 8.08 1.16
CA LEU A 240 -9.25 8.11 1.32
C LEU A 240 -9.77 7.46 2.61
N LEU A 241 -8.89 7.02 3.52
CA LEU A 241 -9.28 6.56 4.85
C LEU A 241 -9.39 7.75 5.83
N PRO A 242 -10.25 7.68 6.87
CA PRO A 242 -10.30 8.67 7.95
C PRO A 242 -9.11 8.50 8.93
N THR A 243 -8.82 9.54 9.73
CA THR A 243 -7.62 9.65 10.59
C THR A 243 -7.38 8.43 11.46
N PRO A 244 -8.38 7.91 12.23
CA PRO A 244 -8.16 6.74 13.08
C PRO A 244 -7.73 5.50 12.29
N LEU A 245 -8.32 5.28 11.10
CA LEU A 245 -8.01 4.11 10.26
C LEU A 245 -6.67 4.26 9.53
N ARG A 246 -6.27 5.48 9.14
CA ARG A 246 -4.93 5.74 8.61
C ARG A 246 -3.86 5.46 9.67
N ARG A 247 -4.05 5.99 10.89
CA ARG A 247 -3.12 5.79 12.01
C ARG A 247 -3.04 4.32 12.43
N GLU A 248 -4.19 3.62 12.49
CA GLU A 248 -4.23 2.17 12.71
C GLU A 248 -3.43 1.40 11.65
N SER A 249 -3.63 1.71 10.37
CA SER A 249 -2.88 1.09 9.27
C SER A 249 -1.38 1.30 9.42
N LEU A 250 -0.94 2.53 9.71
CA LEU A 250 0.49 2.86 9.84
C LEU A 250 1.13 2.18 11.05
N ARG A 251 0.43 2.09 12.19
CA ARG A 251 0.92 1.30 13.34
C ARG A 251 1.10 -0.17 12.99
N LYS A 252 0.14 -0.75 12.25
CA LYS A 252 0.17 -2.17 11.87
C LYS A 252 1.26 -2.50 10.84
N THR A 253 1.53 -1.61 9.89
CA THR A 253 2.44 -1.91 8.77
C THR A 253 3.82 -1.26 8.90
N HIS A 254 3.93 -0.18 9.66
CA HIS A 254 5.14 0.66 9.75
C HIS A 254 5.49 1.08 11.18
N TYR A 255 4.76 0.61 12.20
CA TYR A 255 5.13 0.75 13.61
C TYR A 255 5.27 2.20 14.13
N PHE A 256 4.55 3.16 13.54
CA PHE A 256 4.53 4.54 14.03
C PHE A 256 3.14 5.17 13.99
N ASP A 257 2.99 6.26 14.74
CA ASP A 257 1.81 7.09 14.83
C ASP A 257 1.99 8.40 14.04
N CYS A 258 1.17 8.63 13.01
CA CYS A 258 1.29 9.83 12.17
C CYS A 258 0.70 11.08 12.84
N THR A 259 1.49 12.15 12.92
CA THR A 259 1.10 13.46 13.48
C THR A 259 1.20 14.58 12.45
N CYS A 260 1.00 14.29 11.16
CA CYS A 260 0.96 15.35 10.14
C CYS A 260 -0.26 16.27 10.32
N ASP A 261 -0.23 17.46 9.74
CA ASP A 261 -1.28 18.49 9.86
C ASP A 261 -2.70 17.95 9.65
N ARG A 262 -2.90 17.04 8.67
CA ARG A 262 -4.21 16.41 8.44
C ARG A 262 -4.66 15.49 9.59
N CYS A 263 -3.73 14.80 10.23
CA CYS A 263 -4.03 13.95 11.38
C CYS A 263 -4.28 14.78 12.65
N GLU A 264 -3.66 15.95 12.78
CA GLU A 264 -3.83 16.84 13.94
C GLU A 264 -5.09 17.70 13.88
N ASP A 265 -5.61 17.97 12.68
CA ASP A 265 -6.82 18.76 12.48
C ASP A 265 -8.10 17.91 12.64
N PRO A 266 -9.03 18.23 13.57
CA PRO A 266 -10.33 17.58 13.70
C PRO A 266 -11.20 17.56 12.43
N SER A 267 -11.04 18.56 11.56
CA SER A 267 -11.76 18.66 10.29
C SER A 267 -11.04 17.94 9.14
N GLU A 268 -9.84 17.41 9.38
CA GLU A 268 -8.93 16.89 8.36
C GLU A 268 -8.68 17.89 7.22
N LEU A 269 -8.21 19.11 7.53
CA LEU A 269 -7.99 20.19 6.57
C LEU A 269 -9.29 20.59 5.85
N GLU A 270 -10.38 20.72 6.59
CA GLU A 270 -11.72 21.05 6.11
C GLU A 270 -12.34 20.00 5.16
N SER A 271 -11.67 18.86 4.94
CA SER A 271 -12.21 17.78 4.11
C SER A 271 -13.37 17.03 4.76
N HIS A 272 -13.46 17.08 6.10
CA HIS A 272 -14.47 16.41 6.91
C HIS A 272 -14.56 14.89 6.67
N MET A 273 -13.46 14.26 6.27
CA MET A 273 -13.42 12.82 5.97
C MET A 273 -13.61 11.92 7.21
N ASN A 274 -13.41 12.45 8.41
CA ASN A 274 -13.63 11.77 9.69
C ASN A 274 -14.84 12.32 10.48
N SER A 275 -15.64 13.21 9.88
CA SER A 275 -16.75 13.88 10.57
C SER A 275 -18.08 13.11 10.46
N LEU A 276 -18.91 13.17 11.50
CA LEU A 276 -20.28 12.67 11.48
C LEU A 276 -21.27 13.83 11.46
N ASN A 277 -22.45 13.65 10.87
CA ASN A 277 -23.53 14.62 10.99
C ASN A 277 -24.05 14.65 12.42
N CYS A 278 -24.32 15.85 12.94
CA CYS A 278 -24.95 15.99 14.24
C CYS A 278 -26.47 15.81 14.13
N ILE A 279 -27.01 14.78 14.79
CA ILE A 279 -28.46 14.55 14.83
C ILE A 279 -29.23 15.57 15.68
N ASN A 280 -28.52 16.44 16.41
CA ASN A 280 -29.10 17.43 17.32
C ASN A 280 -29.20 18.84 16.70
N CYS A 281 -28.67 19.08 15.50
CA CYS A 281 -28.79 20.35 14.79
C CYS A 281 -28.48 20.19 13.29
N ASP A 282 -29.16 20.97 12.46
CA ASP A 282 -29.13 20.79 10.99
C ASP A 282 -27.77 21.09 10.34
N SER A 283 -26.93 21.91 10.97
CA SER A 283 -25.67 22.39 10.37
C SER A 283 -24.43 21.96 11.14
N GLY A 284 -24.55 21.10 12.14
CA GLY A 284 -23.41 20.70 12.96
C GLY A 284 -22.75 19.42 12.47
N ALA A 285 -21.42 19.34 12.56
CA ALA A 285 -20.69 18.08 12.45
C ALA A 285 -20.00 17.73 13.77
N LEU A 286 -20.08 16.44 14.13
CA LEU A 286 -19.31 15.84 15.21
C LEU A 286 -17.89 15.57 14.70
N VAL A 287 -16.93 16.15 15.40
CA VAL A 287 -15.49 16.03 15.11
C VAL A 287 -14.73 15.61 16.36
N PRO A 288 -13.49 15.13 16.20
CA PRO A 288 -12.59 14.93 17.31
C PRO A 288 -12.35 16.13 18.21
N ILE A 289 -12.31 15.91 19.53
CA ILE A 289 -11.65 16.87 20.43
C ILE A 289 -10.13 16.69 20.34
N GLU A 290 -9.63 15.44 20.36
CA GLU A 290 -8.20 15.13 20.33
C GLU A 290 -7.89 14.08 19.25
N PRO A 291 -7.82 14.45 17.96
CA PRO A 291 -7.76 13.50 16.84
C PRO A 291 -6.62 12.47 16.92
N LEU A 292 -5.49 12.82 17.53
CA LEU A 292 -4.34 11.93 17.70
C LEU A 292 -4.56 10.81 18.72
N GLN A 293 -5.63 10.87 19.52
CA GLN A 293 -6.03 9.79 20.43
C GLN A 293 -6.97 8.76 19.77
N ASP A 294 -7.14 8.82 18.45
CA ASP A 294 -7.99 7.91 17.65
C ASP A 294 -9.42 7.82 18.22
N PHE A 295 -9.89 6.62 18.59
CA PHE A 295 -11.21 6.40 19.18
C PHE A 295 -11.26 6.58 20.71
N ASN A 296 -10.13 6.85 21.37
CA ASN A 296 -10.08 7.03 22.83
C ASN A 296 -10.54 8.42 23.30
N THR A 297 -10.87 9.30 22.36
CA THR A 297 -11.29 10.68 22.60
C THR A 297 -12.79 10.85 22.38
N THR A 298 -13.34 11.95 22.93
CA THR A 298 -14.76 12.28 22.83
C THR A 298 -15.03 13.09 21.58
N TRP A 299 -16.04 12.72 20.79
CA TRP A 299 -16.47 13.51 19.64
C TRP A 299 -17.44 14.59 20.07
N LYS A 300 -17.27 15.80 19.53
CA LYS A 300 -18.06 16.97 19.88
C LYS A 300 -18.55 17.66 18.62
N CYS A 301 -19.83 18.03 18.62
CA CYS A 301 -20.40 18.86 17.59
C CYS A 301 -19.86 20.29 17.73
N TYR A 302 -19.27 20.83 16.67
CA TYR A 302 -18.71 22.19 16.70
C TYR A 302 -19.79 23.27 16.85
N PHE A 303 -21.04 22.99 16.44
CA PHE A 303 -22.13 23.96 16.48
C PHE A 303 -22.91 23.94 17.80
N CYS A 304 -23.56 22.80 18.12
CA CYS A 304 -24.43 22.70 19.31
C CYS A 304 -23.74 22.12 20.55
N GLY A 305 -22.47 21.70 20.45
CA GLY A 305 -21.70 21.17 21.58
C GLY A 305 -22.07 19.77 22.04
N LYS A 306 -23.02 19.08 21.38
CA LYS A 306 -23.38 17.67 21.66
C LYS A 306 -22.12 16.79 21.63
N LYS A 307 -22.01 15.89 22.60
CA LYS A 307 -20.89 14.94 22.71
C LYS A 307 -21.35 13.49 22.53
N ILE A 308 -20.50 12.67 21.94
CA ILE A 308 -20.63 11.20 21.86
C ILE A 308 -19.27 10.55 22.18
N LYS A 309 -19.26 9.30 22.62
CA LYS A 309 -18.02 8.58 22.96
C LYS A 309 -17.35 8.05 21.69
N GLY A 310 -16.02 8.06 21.64
CA GLY A 310 -15.28 7.52 20.50
C GLY A 310 -15.51 6.02 20.26
N ASN A 311 -15.74 5.23 21.32
CA ASN A 311 -16.13 3.81 21.19
C ASN A 311 -17.44 3.61 20.41
N ASP A 312 -18.42 4.51 20.55
CA ASP A 312 -19.67 4.43 19.77
C ASP A 312 -19.41 4.68 18.27
N VAL A 313 -18.41 5.52 17.99
CA VAL A 313 -17.97 5.84 16.62
C VAL A 313 -17.15 4.69 16.03
N GLU A 314 -16.30 4.06 16.81
CA GLU A 314 -15.54 2.87 16.42
C GLU A 314 -16.47 1.74 16.00
N GLN A 315 -17.52 1.46 16.79
CA GLN A 315 -18.54 0.47 16.45
C GLN A 315 -19.30 0.81 15.17
N LEU A 316 -19.64 2.10 14.97
CA LEU A 316 -20.23 2.56 13.71
C LEU A 316 -19.28 2.33 12.54
N TYR A 317 -18.00 2.65 12.69
CA TYR A 317 -17.00 2.49 11.63
C TYR A 317 -16.82 1.03 11.27
N GLU A 318 -16.74 0.14 12.25
CA GLU A 318 -16.62 -1.29 12.01
C GLU A 318 -17.84 -1.82 11.25
N LYS A 319 -19.05 -1.43 11.67
CA LYS A 319 -20.28 -1.80 10.96
C LYS A 319 -20.26 -1.35 9.50
N VAL A 320 -19.97 -0.07 9.24
CA VAL A 320 -19.96 0.47 7.87
C VAL A 320 -18.88 -0.20 7.02
N ARG A 321 -17.69 -0.45 7.58
CA ARG A 321 -16.60 -1.16 6.90
C ARG A 321 -16.99 -2.57 6.48
N LEU A 322 -17.66 -3.32 7.36
CA LEU A 322 -18.13 -4.67 7.06
C LEU A 322 -19.15 -4.67 5.92
N GLU A 323 -20.14 -3.78 5.97
CA GLU A 323 -21.15 -3.66 4.91
C GLU A 323 -20.56 -3.22 3.56
N ILE A 324 -19.58 -2.30 3.56
CA ILE A 324 -18.84 -1.93 2.34
C ILE A 324 -18.03 -3.12 1.82
N ALA A 325 -17.35 -3.86 2.68
CA ALA A 325 -16.58 -5.04 2.28
C ALA A 325 -17.47 -6.15 1.70
N GLU A 326 -18.68 -6.33 2.24
CA GLU A 326 -19.68 -7.24 1.66
C GLU A 326 -20.13 -6.78 0.27
N MET A 327 -20.39 -5.48 0.10
CA MET A 327 -20.72 -4.90 -1.21
C MET A 327 -19.59 -5.06 -2.23
N GLU A 328 -18.33 -4.88 -1.82
CA GLU A 328 -17.16 -5.02 -2.71
C GLU A 328 -17.00 -6.45 -3.24
N ARG A 329 -17.42 -7.47 -2.48
CA ARG A 329 -17.39 -8.89 -2.88
C ARG A 329 -18.44 -9.26 -3.91
N ILE A 330 -19.43 -8.41 -4.17
CA ILE A 330 -20.45 -8.68 -5.19
C ILE A 330 -19.78 -8.73 -6.56
N GLU A 331 -19.94 -9.82 -7.31
CA GLU A 331 -19.35 -9.95 -8.66
C GLU A 331 -20.16 -9.18 -9.71
N SER A 332 -21.48 -9.19 -9.58
CA SER A 332 -22.37 -8.51 -10.51
C SER A 332 -22.28 -6.98 -10.37
N ALA A 333 -21.89 -6.31 -11.46
CA ALA A 333 -21.71 -4.86 -11.47
C ALA A 333 -23.02 -4.08 -11.19
N ASP A 334 -24.18 -4.56 -11.65
CA ASP A 334 -25.45 -3.87 -11.45
C ASP A 334 -26.00 -4.07 -10.02
N GLU A 335 -25.80 -5.26 -9.44
CA GLU A 335 -26.13 -5.52 -8.04
C GLU A 335 -25.23 -4.72 -7.11
N LYS A 336 -23.93 -4.66 -7.39
CA LYS A 336 -22.97 -3.82 -6.66
C LYS A 336 -23.36 -2.35 -6.68
N LEU A 337 -23.79 -1.83 -7.84
CA LEU A 337 -24.26 -0.45 -7.96
C LEU A 337 -25.49 -0.20 -7.08
N LYS A 338 -26.48 -1.10 -7.12
CA LYS A 338 -27.70 -0.99 -6.29
C LYS A 338 -27.37 -1.02 -4.80
N GLU A 339 -26.47 -1.90 -4.38
CA GLU A 339 -26.06 -2.01 -2.97
C GLU A 339 -25.27 -0.77 -2.53
N ALA A 340 -24.39 -0.22 -3.37
CA ALA A 340 -23.66 1.01 -3.07
C ALA A 340 -24.62 2.21 -2.86
N GLU A 341 -25.64 2.40 -3.71
CA GLU A 341 -26.66 3.45 -3.51
C GLU A 341 -27.50 3.19 -2.24
N LYS A 342 -27.83 1.94 -1.93
CA LYS A 342 -28.55 1.56 -0.71
C LYS A 342 -27.76 1.91 0.55
N LEU A 343 -26.47 1.55 0.60
CA LEU A 343 -25.58 1.90 1.72
C LEU A 343 -25.47 3.42 1.88
N MET A 344 -25.30 4.14 0.77
CA MET A 344 -25.22 5.59 0.81
C MET A 344 -26.49 6.24 1.36
N LYS A 345 -27.67 5.72 0.98
CA LYS A 345 -28.96 6.17 1.53
C LYS A 345 -29.10 5.83 3.02
N ALA A 346 -28.65 4.65 3.44
CA ALA A 346 -28.74 4.19 4.84
C ALA A 346 -27.96 5.08 5.81
N TYR A 347 -26.78 5.56 5.39
CA TYR A 347 -25.88 6.35 6.25
C TYR A 347 -25.94 7.86 6.04
N ARG A 348 -26.77 8.36 5.11
CA ARG A 348 -26.92 9.79 4.76
C ARG A 348 -27.10 10.72 5.96
N LEU A 349 -27.86 10.32 6.98
CA LEU A 349 -28.16 11.17 8.14
C LEU A 349 -27.09 11.09 9.24
N ILE A 350 -26.19 10.12 9.16
CA ILE A 350 -25.20 9.81 10.21
C ILE A 350 -23.81 10.26 9.77
N LEU A 351 -23.39 9.91 8.56
CA LEU A 351 -22.06 10.27 8.04
C LEU A 351 -22.12 11.64 7.39
N HIS A 352 -21.08 12.46 7.61
CA HIS A 352 -20.92 13.71 6.88
C HIS A 352 -20.91 13.43 5.36
N PRO A 353 -21.45 14.31 4.49
CA PRO A 353 -21.47 14.08 3.04
C PRO A 353 -20.08 13.80 2.43
N ASN A 354 -19.03 14.37 3.02
CA ASN A 354 -17.63 14.16 2.63
C ASN A 354 -16.90 13.10 3.47
N HIS A 355 -17.60 12.36 4.32
CA HIS A 355 -17.00 11.29 5.12
C HIS A 355 -16.31 10.27 4.23
N ALA A 356 -15.17 9.74 4.66
CA ALA A 356 -14.33 8.80 3.91
C ALA A 356 -15.11 7.64 3.28
N PHE A 357 -16.04 7.03 4.03
CA PHE A 357 -16.91 5.97 3.50
C PHE A 357 -17.83 6.43 2.38
N ASN A 358 -18.41 7.64 2.47
CA ASN A 358 -19.20 8.22 1.38
C ASN A 358 -18.33 8.49 0.15
N ILE A 359 -17.11 9.00 0.34
CA ILE A 359 -16.15 9.21 -0.76
C ILE A 359 -15.76 7.89 -1.44
N SER A 360 -15.57 6.82 -0.66
CA SER A 360 -15.34 5.48 -1.20
C SER A 360 -16.53 4.98 -2.02
N LEU A 361 -17.76 5.19 -1.54
CA LEU A 361 -18.98 4.83 -2.27
C LEU A 361 -19.14 5.66 -3.56
N TYR A 362 -18.87 6.97 -3.52
CA TYR A 362 -18.87 7.81 -4.73
C TYR A 362 -17.84 7.34 -5.76
N LEU A 363 -16.64 6.96 -5.30
CA LEU A 363 -15.62 6.41 -6.18
C LEU A 363 -16.12 5.13 -6.87
N THR A 364 -16.68 4.19 -6.12
CA THR A 364 -17.28 2.96 -6.67
C THR A 364 -18.40 3.28 -7.66
N LEU A 365 -19.35 4.14 -7.30
CA LEU A 365 -20.47 4.52 -8.17
C LEU A 365 -19.98 5.19 -9.47
N SER A 366 -18.99 6.08 -9.38
CA SER A 366 -18.42 6.76 -10.55
C SER A 366 -17.81 5.79 -11.58
N GLN A 367 -17.28 4.66 -11.11
CA GLN A 367 -16.69 3.62 -11.93
C GLN A 367 -17.74 2.65 -12.50
N LEU A 368 -18.87 2.47 -11.83
CA LEU A 368 -19.94 1.55 -12.25
C LEU A 368 -20.94 2.20 -13.21
N TYR A 369 -21.35 3.45 -12.96
CA TYR A 369 -22.21 4.19 -13.88
C TYR A 369 -21.52 4.33 -15.25
N GLY A 370 -22.22 3.99 -16.32
CA GLY A 370 -21.68 3.97 -17.68
C GLY A 370 -21.02 2.67 -18.11
N ARG A 371 -20.78 1.72 -17.18
CA ARG A 371 -20.05 0.46 -17.44
C ARG A 371 -20.81 -0.79 -17.02
N ALA A 372 -21.70 -0.71 -16.04
CA ALA A 372 -22.52 -1.84 -15.61
C ALA A 372 -23.63 -2.15 -16.63
N LYS A 373 -24.03 -3.43 -16.73
CA LYS A 373 -25.14 -3.86 -17.58
C LYS A 373 -26.43 -3.14 -17.16
N GLY A 374 -27.13 -2.53 -18.12
CA GLY A 374 -28.31 -1.69 -17.86
C GLY A 374 -28.00 -0.26 -17.40
N TYR A 375 -26.71 0.11 -17.29
CA TYR A 375 -26.22 1.44 -17.00
C TYR A 375 -25.12 1.82 -18.01
N SER A 376 -25.19 1.34 -19.25
CA SER A 376 -24.19 1.68 -20.27
C SER A 376 -24.24 3.18 -20.57
N LEU A 377 -23.13 3.83 -20.95
CA LEU A 377 -23.14 5.27 -21.24
C LEU A 377 -24.18 5.68 -22.30
N ILE A 378 -24.45 4.80 -23.26
CA ILE A 378 -25.41 5.05 -24.36
C ILE A 378 -26.86 4.98 -23.84
N ASP A 379 -27.10 4.10 -22.86
CA ASP A 379 -28.42 3.84 -22.30
C ASP A 379 -28.67 4.57 -20.97
N LEU A 380 -27.70 5.38 -20.50
CA LEU A 380 -27.73 6.02 -19.20
C LEU A 380 -28.68 7.23 -19.25
N PRO A 381 -29.82 7.23 -18.52
CA PRO A 381 -30.69 8.39 -18.46
C PRO A 381 -29.96 9.61 -17.87
N ASP A 382 -30.35 10.82 -18.28
CA ASP A 382 -29.73 12.07 -17.82
C ASP A 382 -29.59 12.15 -16.29
N VAL A 383 -30.61 11.71 -15.54
CA VAL A 383 -30.58 11.68 -14.07
C VAL A 383 -29.44 10.80 -13.51
N GLN A 384 -29.14 9.68 -14.15
CA GLN A 384 -28.05 8.79 -13.75
C GLN A 384 -26.69 9.32 -14.23
N LEU A 385 -26.66 10.04 -15.35
CA LEU A 385 -25.46 10.74 -15.80
C LEU A 385 -25.10 11.89 -14.85
N ASP A 386 -26.07 12.70 -14.44
CA ASP A 386 -25.91 13.74 -13.42
C ASP A 386 -25.44 13.15 -12.10
N ARG A 387 -26.00 11.99 -11.70
CA ARG A 387 -25.55 11.26 -10.52
C ARG A 387 -24.09 10.84 -10.63
N LYS A 388 -23.66 10.35 -11.80
CA LYS A 388 -22.25 10.01 -12.06
C LYS A 388 -21.35 11.25 -11.96
N ILE A 389 -21.74 12.36 -12.59
CA ILE A 389 -21.00 13.62 -12.55
C ILE A 389 -20.83 14.10 -11.10
N PHE A 390 -21.91 14.09 -10.33
CA PHE A 390 -21.89 14.44 -8.90
C PHE A 390 -20.90 13.57 -8.11
N CYS A 391 -20.90 12.25 -8.33
CA CYS A 391 -19.96 11.35 -7.66
C CYS A 391 -18.50 11.69 -8.01
N CYS A 392 -18.20 11.91 -9.31
CA CYS A 392 -16.87 12.32 -9.76
C CYS A 392 -16.43 13.64 -9.11
N GLN A 393 -17.33 14.63 -9.08
CA GLN A 393 -17.05 15.94 -8.47
C GLN A 393 -16.73 15.80 -6.98
N LYS A 394 -17.53 15.06 -6.21
CA LYS A 394 -17.28 14.83 -4.77
C LYS A 394 -15.93 14.17 -4.51
N VAL A 395 -15.54 13.20 -5.33
CA VAL A 395 -14.23 12.55 -5.24
C VAL A 395 -13.10 13.54 -5.57
N LEU A 396 -13.23 14.31 -6.66
CA LEU A 396 -12.19 15.26 -7.10
C LEU A 396 -12.02 16.46 -6.16
N GLU A 397 -13.11 16.96 -5.59
CA GLU A 397 -13.14 18.00 -4.55
C GLU A 397 -12.37 17.50 -3.32
N THR A 398 -12.71 16.31 -2.81
CA THR A 398 -12.02 15.72 -1.65
C THR A 398 -10.53 15.50 -1.93
N LEU A 399 -10.19 14.92 -3.08
CA LEU A 399 -8.80 14.70 -3.49
C LEU A 399 -8.02 16.00 -3.71
N SER A 400 -8.67 17.15 -3.90
CA SER A 400 -7.97 18.43 -4.00
C SER A 400 -7.34 18.85 -2.68
N ILE A 401 -7.84 18.30 -1.57
CA ILE A 401 -7.36 18.54 -0.21
C ILE A 401 -6.39 17.41 0.20
N VAL A 402 -6.83 16.15 0.12
CA VAL A 402 -6.13 15.03 0.76
C VAL A 402 -5.13 14.29 -0.13
N GLY A 403 -5.17 14.52 -1.44
CA GLY A 403 -4.27 13.91 -2.42
C GLY A 403 -4.06 14.81 -3.64
N PRO A 404 -3.58 16.05 -3.43
CA PRO A 404 -3.59 17.11 -4.44
C PRO A 404 -2.66 16.82 -5.62
N GLY A 405 -2.90 17.57 -6.70
CA GLY A 405 -2.01 17.60 -7.86
C GLY A 405 -2.09 16.38 -8.78
N TYR A 406 -0.96 15.97 -9.35
CA TYR A 406 -0.88 14.89 -10.35
C TYR A 406 -0.81 13.51 -9.70
N THR A 407 -1.93 13.04 -9.18
CA THR A 407 -2.07 11.69 -8.63
C THR A 407 -2.82 10.75 -9.58
N ARG A 408 -2.50 9.45 -9.52
CA ARG A 408 -3.17 8.42 -10.35
C ARG A 408 -4.68 8.42 -10.15
N ILE A 409 -5.12 8.50 -8.89
CA ILE A 409 -6.55 8.49 -8.54
C ILE A 409 -7.30 9.72 -9.08
N ARG A 410 -6.67 10.91 -9.12
CA ARG A 410 -7.27 12.08 -9.79
C ARG A 410 -7.32 11.90 -11.30
N GLY A 411 -6.26 11.34 -11.89
CA GLY A 411 -6.21 11.04 -13.33
C GLY A 411 -7.33 10.10 -13.78
N THR A 412 -7.52 8.98 -13.08
CA THR A 412 -8.54 7.97 -13.42
C THR A 412 -9.99 8.43 -13.20
N ASN A 413 -10.20 9.47 -12.39
CA ASN A 413 -11.53 10.02 -12.09
C ASN A 413 -11.77 11.38 -12.74
N SER A 414 -10.86 11.86 -13.60
CA SER A 414 -11.03 13.12 -14.31
C SER A 414 -12.08 12.98 -15.41
N VAL A 415 -13.02 13.94 -15.49
CA VAL A 415 -14.17 13.92 -16.43
C VAL A 415 -13.73 13.73 -17.89
N LYS A 416 -12.57 14.29 -18.26
CA LYS A 416 -11.97 14.16 -19.61
C LYS A 416 -11.71 12.72 -20.06
N GLN A 417 -11.53 11.78 -19.13
CA GLN A 417 -11.33 10.37 -19.49
C GLN A 417 -12.63 9.66 -19.90
N TRP A 418 -13.78 10.30 -19.72
CA TRP A 418 -15.11 9.70 -19.83
C TRP A 418 -15.92 10.19 -21.02
N GLY A 419 -15.33 11.02 -21.89
CA GLY A 419 -15.98 11.49 -23.13
C GLY A 419 -17.18 12.42 -22.90
N VAL A 420 -17.25 13.06 -21.72
CA VAL A 420 -18.21 14.11 -21.37
C VAL A 420 -17.49 15.45 -21.30
#